data_AF-A0A846Y8X9-F1
#
_entry.id   AF-A0A846Y8X9-F1
#
_cell.length_a   1.000
_cell.length_b   1.000
_cell.length_c   1.000
_cell.angle_alpha   90.00
_cell.angle_beta   90.00
_cell.angle_gamma   90.00
#
_symmetry.space_group_name_H-M   'P 1'
#
loop_
_entity.id
_entity.type
_entity.pdbx_description
1 polymer ?
#
loop_
_entity_poly.entity_id
_entity_poly.type
_entity_poly.pdbx_seq_one_letter_code
_entity_poly.pdbx_strand_id
1 'polypeptide(L)'
;MAARARLAEKGLSFSMRELAADAGVNLGLIHKHLGNKEDVVRAVLARNNARSAAAIQGIDSLPEAVHRLFLVGVADPQYVRIVAWLILHDRVDLLPNSDADEIAAITRLSSPSVDGRVRLMTALSAIAGWSLFGDGILRSAEIPDDAHKMYENHIAELLSAIVQDEHRAN
;
A
#
# COMPACT_ATOMS: atom_id res chain seq x y z
N MET A 1 8.85 9.07 9.06
CA MET A 1 10.29 8.92 8.76
C MET A 1 10.61 9.78 7.54
N ALA A 2 11.64 10.63 7.59
CA ALA A 2 11.97 11.57 6.51
C ALA A 2 12.14 10.90 5.13
N ALA A 3 12.84 9.76 5.08
CA ALA A 3 13.02 8.98 3.85
C ALA A 3 11.69 8.56 3.20
N ARG A 4 10.74 8.08 4.00
CA ARG A 4 9.44 7.62 3.52
C ARG A 4 8.62 8.76 2.92
N ALA A 5 8.60 9.92 3.59
CA ALA A 5 7.90 11.09 3.09
C ALA A 5 8.49 11.57 1.75
N ARG A 6 9.83 11.69 1.68
CA ARG A 6 10.56 12.03 0.45
C ARG A 6 10.27 11.08 -0.70
N LEU A 7 10.32 9.77 -0.45
CA LEU A 7 10.04 8.75 -1.47
C LEU A 7 8.60 8.83 -1.97
N ALA A 8 7.62 9.06 -1.08
CA ALA A 8 6.22 9.20 -1.46
C ALA A 8 5.95 10.48 -2.28
N GLU A 9 6.67 11.57 -1.98
CA GLU A 9 6.52 12.86 -2.66
C GLU A 9 7.27 12.91 -4.00
N LYS A 10 8.52 12.45 -4.04
CA LYS A 10 9.46 12.68 -5.14
C LYS A 10 9.99 11.41 -5.82
N GLY A 11 9.56 10.23 -5.39
CA GLY A 11 10.15 8.97 -5.85
C GLY A 11 11.66 8.95 -5.62
N LEU A 12 12.44 8.61 -6.66
CA LEU A 12 13.90 8.52 -6.58
C LEU A 12 14.62 9.85 -6.88
N SER A 13 13.88 10.93 -7.15
CA SER A 13 14.39 12.20 -7.66
C SER A 13 15.02 13.12 -6.59
N PHE A 14 15.27 12.62 -5.38
CA PHE A 14 15.98 13.36 -4.31
C PHE A 14 17.45 12.93 -4.19
N SER A 15 18.30 13.77 -3.62
CA SER A 15 19.69 13.44 -3.29
C SER A 15 19.84 12.95 -1.84
N MET A 16 20.86 12.12 -1.58
CA MET A 16 21.14 11.65 -0.21
C MET A 16 21.49 12.79 0.76
N ARG A 17 22.01 13.91 0.26
CA ARG A 17 22.26 15.13 1.04
C ARG A 17 20.97 15.79 1.51
N GLU A 18 20.00 15.89 0.61
CA GLU A 18 18.68 16.42 0.97
C GLU A 18 17.97 15.52 1.99
N LEU A 19 18.09 14.19 1.85
CA LEU A 19 17.57 13.27 2.86
C LEU A 19 18.26 13.47 4.22
N ALA A 20 19.58 13.66 4.23
CA ALA A 20 20.34 13.93 5.45
C ALA A 20 19.89 15.24 6.13
N ALA A 21 19.66 16.28 5.34
CA ALA A 21 19.15 17.56 5.82
C ALA A 21 17.75 17.41 6.46
N ASP A 22 16.82 16.73 5.80
CA ASP A 22 15.47 16.48 6.34
C ASP A 22 15.49 15.64 7.63
N ALA A 23 16.41 14.69 7.72
CA ALA A 23 16.57 13.82 8.89
C ALA A 23 17.35 14.49 10.03
N GLY A 24 17.95 15.67 9.81
CA GLY A 24 18.78 16.35 10.81
C GLY A 24 20.07 15.59 11.15
N VAL A 25 20.62 14.83 10.19
CA VAL A 25 21.82 14.00 10.38
C VAL A 25 22.90 14.33 9.36
N ASN A 26 24.15 13.97 9.66
CA ASN A 26 25.22 14.03 8.66
C ASN A 26 25.04 12.89 7.63
N LEU A 27 25.31 13.18 6.35
CA LEU A 27 25.31 12.21 5.25
C LEU A 27 26.13 10.94 5.58
N GLY A 28 27.29 11.09 6.23
CA GLY A 28 28.12 9.94 6.62
C GLY A 28 27.41 8.97 7.56
N LEU A 29 26.48 9.45 8.39
CA LEU A 29 25.68 8.61 9.28
C LEU A 29 24.70 7.75 8.48
N ILE A 30 24.08 8.30 7.44
CA ILE A 30 23.19 7.53 6.55
C ILE A 30 23.97 6.43 5.84
N HIS A 31 25.14 6.76 5.27
CA HIS A 31 25.98 5.76 4.61
C HIS A 31 26.43 4.65 5.57
N LYS A 32 26.72 4.98 6.83
CA LYS A 32 27.11 4.00 7.84
C LYS A 32 25.97 3.05 8.23
N HIS A 33 24.74 3.55 8.34
CA HIS A 33 23.61 2.76 8.87
C HIS A 33 22.73 2.12 7.82
N LEU A 34 22.55 2.78 6.67
CA LEU A 34 21.64 2.34 5.61
C LEU A 34 22.39 2.04 4.33
N GLY A 35 23.46 2.77 4.02
CA GLY A 35 24.22 2.59 2.78
C GLY A 35 23.81 3.60 1.71
N ASN A 36 23.48 3.12 0.52
CA ASN A 36 23.14 3.96 -0.63
C ASN A 36 21.62 4.25 -0.69
N LYS A 37 21.17 4.99 -1.72
CA LYS A 37 19.75 5.35 -1.88
C LYS A 37 18.85 4.13 -2.04
N GLU A 38 19.29 3.11 -2.76
CA GLU A 38 18.53 1.88 -2.98
C GLU A 38 18.37 1.11 -1.67
N ASP A 39 19.41 1.05 -0.84
CA ASP A 39 19.33 0.44 0.48
C ASP A 39 18.32 1.18 1.38
N VAL A 40 18.27 2.51 1.30
CA VAL A 40 17.25 3.31 1.98
C VAL A 40 15.85 2.96 1.47
N VAL A 41 15.65 2.84 0.16
CA VAL A 41 14.36 2.46 -0.44
C VAL A 41 13.94 1.08 0.07
N ARG A 42 14.81 0.08 -0.01
CA ARG A 42 14.55 -1.28 0.47
C ARG A 42 14.21 -1.30 1.95
N ALA A 43 14.95 -0.56 2.79
CA ALA A 43 14.69 -0.47 4.22
C ALA A 43 13.33 0.20 4.54
N VAL A 44 12.95 1.23 3.78
CA VAL A 44 11.62 1.88 3.93
C VAL A 44 10.51 0.91 3.56
N LEU A 45 10.63 0.21 2.42
CA LEU A 45 9.62 -0.74 1.96
C LEU A 45 9.48 -1.94 2.90
N ALA A 46 10.60 -2.55 3.31
CA ALA A 46 10.60 -3.68 4.23
C ALA A 46 9.91 -3.35 5.57
N ARG A 47 10.13 -2.13 6.08
CA ARG A 47 9.46 -1.66 7.30
C ARG A 47 7.96 -1.46 7.09
N ASN A 48 7.55 -0.99 5.92
CA ASN A 48 6.15 -0.83 5.58
C ASN A 48 5.43 -2.18 5.49
N ASN A 49 6.05 -3.17 4.84
CA ASN A 49 5.52 -4.53 4.75
C ASN A 49 5.34 -5.15 6.14
N ALA A 50 6.34 -5.04 7.02
CA ALA A 50 6.22 -5.52 8.39
C ALA A 50 5.01 -4.94 9.14
N ARG A 51 4.63 -3.68 8.85
CA ARG A 51 3.43 -3.04 9.41
C ARG A 51 2.14 -3.54 8.76
N SER A 52 2.12 -3.71 7.45
CA SER A 52 0.97 -4.27 6.72
C SER A 52 0.70 -5.71 7.10
N ALA A 53 1.73 -6.56 7.12
CA ALA A 53 1.65 -7.94 7.59
C ALA A 53 1.07 -8.03 9.02
N ALA A 54 1.54 -7.19 9.95
CA ALA A 54 1.00 -7.15 11.30
C ALA A 54 -0.48 -6.73 11.35
N ALA A 55 -0.95 -5.89 10.42
CA ALA A 55 -2.34 -5.46 10.37
C ALA A 55 -3.32 -6.53 9.87
N ILE A 56 -2.80 -7.53 9.12
CA ILE A 56 -3.58 -8.66 8.58
C ILE A 56 -3.30 -9.99 9.30
N GLN A 57 -2.41 -10.01 10.28
CA GLN A 57 -2.15 -11.19 11.12
C GLN A 57 -3.43 -11.64 11.84
N GLY A 58 -3.72 -12.94 11.78
CA GLY A 58 -4.89 -13.53 12.45
C GLY A 58 -6.23 -13.30 11.74
N ILE A 59 -6.20 -12.82 10.48
CA ILE A 59 -7.41 -12.73 9.66
C ILE A 59 -7.65 -14.06 8.94
N ASP A 60 -8.80 -14.67 9.20
CA ASP A 60 -9.17 -15.98 8.64
C ASP A 60 -10.10 -15.91 7.42
N SER A 61 -10.48 -14.69 6.96
CA SER A 61 -11.38 -14.53 5.81
C SER A 61 -10.88 -13.48 4.83
N LEU A 62 -11.03 -13.76 3.53
CA LEU A 62 -10.66 -12.83 2.47
C LEU A 62 -11.44 -11.50 2.53
N PRO A 63 -12.77 -11.48 2.77
CA PRO A 63 -13.52 -10.23 2.88
C PRO A 63 -12.99 -9.32 4.00
N GLU A 64 -12.66 -9.89 5.16
CA GLU A 64 -12.07 -9.13 6.27
C GLU A 64 -10.65 -8.64 5.91
N ALA A 65 -9.85 -9.46 5.22
CA ALA A 65 -8.52 -9.05 4.80
C ALA A 65 -8.58 -7.85 3.83
N VAL A 66 -9.50 -7.88 2.86
CA VAL A 66 -9.72 -6.78 1.90
C VAL A 66 -10.23 -5.52 2.61
N HIS A 67 -11.19 -5.65 3.53
CA HIS A 67 -11.70 -4.54 4.33
C HIS A 67 -10.56 -3.82 5.05
N ARG A 68 -9.73 -4.60 5.75
CA ARG A 68 -8.62 -4.11 6.56
C ARG A 68 -7.51 -3.50 5.71
N LEU A 69 -7.17 -4.13 4.59
CA LEU A 69 -6.17 -3.61 3.66
C LEU A 69 -6.60 -2.26 3.09
N PHE A 70 -7.88 -2.09 2.73
CA PHE A 70 -8.38 -0.80 2.26
C PHE A 70 -8.23 0.30 3.32
N LEU A 71 -8.69 0.06 4.55
CA LEU A 71 -8.61 1.06 5.63
C LEU A 71 -7.16 1.40 6.01
N VAL A 72 -6.25 0.41 5.98
CA VAL A 72 -4.81 0.64 6.18
C VAL A 72 -4.23 1.49 5.04
N GLY A 73 -4.61 1.22 3.79
CA GLY A 73 -4.16 1.97 2.62
C GLY A 73 -4.63 3.42 2.65
N VAL A 74 -5.89 3.66 3.01
CA VAL A 74 -6.47 5.00 3.22
C VAL A 74 -5.75 5.75 4.33
N ALA A 75 -5.53 5.11 5.48
CA ALA A 75 -4.86 5.74 6.61
C ALA A 75 -3.40 6.09 6.32
N ASP A 76 -2.78 5.45 5.31
CA ASP A 76 -1.37 5.61 5.01
C ASP A 76 -1.02 5.39 3.52
N PRO A 77 -1.37 6.32 2.63
CA PRO A 77 -1.24 6.16 1.18
C PRO A 77 0.20 6.19 0.68
N GLN A 78 1.18 6.47 1.56
CA GLN A 78 2.58 6.65 1.19
C GLN A 78 3.18 5.40 0.56
N TYR A 79 2.80 4.20 1.01
CA TYR A 79 3.33 2.95 0.44
C TYR A 79 3.01 2.83 -1.05
N VAL A 80 1.74 2.93 -1.39
CA VAL A 80 1.25 2.80 -2.77
C VAL A 80 1.87 3.86 -3.66
N ARG A 81 2.05 5.09 -3.16
CA ARG A 81 2.75 6.15 -3.90
C ARG A 81 4.21 5.79 -4.19
N ILE A 82 4.93 5.22 -3.23
CA ILE A 82 6.32 4.78 -3.43
C ILE A 82 6.38 3.66 -4.47
N VAL A 83 5.51 2.66 -4.37
CA VAL A 83 5.41 1.55 -5.34
C VAL A 83 5.09 2.09 -6.74
N ALA A 84 4.11 2.99 -6.86
CA ALA A 84 3.77 3.64 -8.12
C ALA A 84 4.97 4.40 -8.73
N TRP A 85 5.72 5.13 -7.91
CA TRP A 85 6.95 5.77 -8.37
C TRP A 85 7.98 4.77 -8.87
N LEU A 86 8.18 3.65 -8.18
CA LEU A 86 9.14 2.63 -8.61
C LEU A 86 8.73 2.00 -9.95
N ILE A 87 7.43 1.74 -10.16
CA ILE A 87 6.90 1.27 -11.44
C ILE A 87 7.18 2.30 -12.54
N LEU A 88 6.89 3.58 -12.29
CA LEU A 88 7.11 4.66 -13.27
C LEU A 88 8.60 4.87 -13.62
N HIS A 89 9.51 4.54 -12.71
CA HIS A 89 10.96 4.63 -12.93
C HIS A 89 11.58 3.31 -13.43
N ASP A 90 10.78 2.27 -13.69
CA ASP A 90 11.27 0.92 -14.04
C ASP A 90 12.25 0.34 -12.98
N ARG A 91 11.94 0.57 -11.70
CA ARG A 91 12.75 0.16 -10.53
C ARG A 91 12.02 -0.83 -9.63
N VAL A 92 11.23 -1.71 -10.23
CA VAL A 92 10.52 -2.78 -9.51
C VAL A 92 11.48 -3.79 -8.85
N ASP A 93 12.75 -3.82 -9.27
CA ASP A 93 13.84 -4.58 -8.62
C ASP A 93 14.11 -4.18 -7.16
N LEU A 94 13.64 -2.99 -6.76
CA LEU A 94 13.76 -2.48 -5.39
C LEU A 94 12.63 -2.94 -4.47
N LEU A 95 11.55 -3.51 -5.01
CA LEU A 95 10.44 -4.03 -4.21
C LEU A 95 10.93 -5.24 -3.37
N PRO A 96 10.51 -5.35 -2.09
CA PRO A 96 10.87 -6.49 -1.27
C PRO A 96 10.29 -7.78 -1.84
N ASN A 97 11.06 -8.87 -1.80
CA ASN A 97 10.52 -10.21 -2.12
C ASN A 97 9.35 -10.61 -1.21
N SER A 98 9.25 -10.04 0.01
CA SER A 98 8.13 -10.29 0.92
C SER A 98 6.78 -9.76 0.42
N ASP A 99 6.76 -8.83 -0.55
CA ASP A 99 5.50 -8.45 -1.23
C ASP A 99 4.88 -9.67 -1.93
N ALA A 100 5.71 -10.55 -2.50
CA ALA A 100 5.24 -11.78 -3.12
C ALA A 100 4.64 -12.74 -2.08
N ASP A 101 5.17 -12.77 -0.85
CA ASP A 101 4.67 -13.62 0.23
C ASP A 101 3.32 -13.15 0.77
N GLU A 102 3.12 -11.82 0.92
CA GLU A 102 1.85 -11.22 1.34
C GLU A 102 0.77 -11.39 0.26
N ILE A 103 1.09 -11.08 -1.00
CA ILE A 103 0.19 -11.32 -2.14
C ILE A 103 -0.14 -12.82 -2.24
N ALA A 104 0.83 -13.70 -2.05
CA ALA A 104 0.58 -15.15 -2.04
C ALA A 104 -0.30 -15.56 -0.85
N ALA A 105 -0.14 -14.96 0.33
CA ALA A 105 -1.00 -15.24 1.49
C ALA A 105 -2.46 -14.84 1.23
N ILE A 106 -2.69 -13.65 0.69
CA ILE A 106 -4.02 -13.17 0.31
C ILE A 106 -4.60 -14.04 -0.82
N THR A 107 -3.79 -14.40 -1.80
CA THR A 107 -4.20 -15.30 -2.91
C THR A 107 -4.59 -16.69 -2.38
N ARG A 108 -3.92 -17.21 -1.34
CA ARG A 108 -4.30 -18.49 -0.70
C ARG A 108 -5.66 -18.43 -0.01
N LEU A 109 -6.09 -17.25 0.45
CA LEU A 109 -7.43 -17.05 1.02
C LEU A 109 -8.51 -16.92 -0.05
N SER A 110 -8.13 -16.70 -1.32
CA SER A 110 -9.07 -16.54 -2.43
C SER A 110 -9.46 -17.87 -3.08
N SER A 111 -10.66 -17.90 -3.65
CA SER A 111 -11.11 -19.00 -4.49
C SER A 111 -10.12 -19.21 -5.65
N PRO A 112 -9.65 -20.45 -5.90
CA PRO A 112 -8.68 -20.73 -6.96
C PRO A 112 -9.27 -20.53 -8.36
N SER A 113 -10.60 -20.38 -8.46
CA SER A 113 -11.32 -20.12 -9.70
C SER A 113 -10.86 -18.82 -10.39
N VAL A 114 -11.06 -18.74 -11.70
CA VAL A 114 -10.78 -17.51 -12.46
C VAL A 114 -11.60 -16.33 -11.91
N ASP A 115 -12.87 -16.56 -11.59
CA ASP A 115 -13.77 -15.53 -11.04
C ASP A 115 -13.28 -15.00 -9.68
N GLY A 116 -12.92 -15.90 -8.76
CA GLY A 116 -12.36 -15.53 -7.45
C GLY A 116 -11.07 -14.71 -7.56
N ARG A 117 -10.17 -15.08 -8.47
CA ARG A 117 -8.95 -14.32 -8.75
C ARG A 117 -9.26 -12.95 -9.35
N VAL A 118 -10.20 -12.86 -10.30
CA VAL A 118 -10.61 -11.59 -10.91
C VAL A 118 -11.21 -10.64 -9.86
N ARG A 119 -12.07 -11.15 -8.97
CA ARG A 119 -12.63 -10.38 -7.84
C ARG A 119 -11.54 -9.84 -6.93
N LEU A 120 -10.57 -10.68 -6.55
CA LEU A 120 -9.43 -10.25 -5.74
C LEU A 120 -8.58 -9.18 -6.45
N MET A 121 -8.21 -9.41 -7.71
CA MET A 121 -7.43 -8.46 -8.50
C MET A 121 -8.16 -7.12 -8.65
N THR A 122 -9.49 -7.15 -8.81
CA THR A 122 -10.33 -5.95 -8.86
C THR A 122 -10.28 -5.19 -7.54
N ALA A 123 -10.45 -5.88 -6.41
CA ALA A 123 -10.39 -5.27 -5.09
C ALA A 123 -9.00 -4.65 -4.79
N LEU A 124 -7.92 -5.36 -5.08
CA LEU A 124 -6.55 -4.85 -4.91
C LEU A 124 -6.27 -3.64 -5.83
N SER A 125 -6.76 -3.68 -7.07
CA SER A 125 -6.63 -2.55 -8.01
C SER A 125 -7.40 -1.33 -7.50
N ALA A 126 -8.60 -1.52 -6.94
CA ALA A 126 -9.39 -0.45 -6.35
C ALA A 126 -8.71 0.15 -5.11
N ILE A 127 -8.13 -0.68 -4.22
CA ILE A 127 -7.35 -0.21 -3.06
C ILE A 127 -6.15 0.64 -3.51
N ALA A 128 -5.38 0.13 -4.47
CA ALA A 128 -4.22 0.85 -5.00
C ALA A 128 -4.64 2.17 -5.69
N GLY A 129 -5.68 2.13 -6.52
CA GLY A 129 -6.24 3.30 -7.18
C GLY A 129 -6.76 4.35 -6.19
N TRP A 130 -7.54 3.94 -5.20
CA TRP A 130 -8.07 4.85 -4.18
C TRP A 130 -6.95 5.54 -3.38
N SER A 131 -5.88 4.82 -3.06
CA SER A 131 -4.73 5.39 -2.35
C SER A 131 -4.03 6.52 -3.12
N LEU A 132 -4.15 6.55 -4.46
CA LEU A 132 -3.57 7.57 -5.33
C LEU A 132 -4.56 8.69 -5.66
N PHE A 133 -5.82 8.33 -5.93
CA PHE A 133 -6.81 9.24 -6.52
C PHE A 133 -7.97 9.62 -5.59
N GLY A 134 -8.13 8.95 -4.44
CA GLY A 134 -9.30 9.05 -3.57
C GLY A 134 -9.61 10.48 -3.12
N ASP A 135 -8.59 11.21 -2.65
CA ASP A 135 -8.72 12.62 -2.26
C ASP A 135 -9.14 13.53 -3.42
N GLY A 136 -8.69 13.24 -4.64
CA GLY A 136 -9.16 13.97 -5.85
C GLY A 136 -10.61 13.63 -6.20
N ILE A 137 -10.99 12.35 -6.09
CA ILE A 137 -12.36 11.87 -6.35
C ILE A 137 -13.35 12.50 -5.35
N LEU A 138 -13.04 12.44 -4.05
CA LEU A 138 -13.87 13.03 -2.99
C LEU A 138 -14.06 14.54 -3.18
N ARG A 139 -12.97 15.26 -3.52
CA ARG A 139 -13.05 16.69 -3.84
C ARG A 139 -13.89 16.96 -5.09
N SER A 140 -13.75 16.16 -6.14
CA SER A 140 -14.54 16.34 -7.36
C SER A 140 -16.04 16.04 -7.17
N ALA A 141 -16.37 15.18 -6.21
CA ALA A 141 -17.74 14.87 -5.80
C ALA A 141 -18.27 15.82 -4.72
N GLU A 142 -17.52 16.88 -4.37
CA GLU A 142 -17.88 17.89 -3.36
C GLU A 142 -18.21 17.28 -1.99
N ILE A 143 -17.54 16.18 -1.61
CA ILE A 143 -17.75 15.53 -0.31
C ILE A 143 -16.99 16.30 0.79
N PRO A 144 -17.67 16.73 1.86
CA PRO A 144 -17.03 17.36 3.01
C PRO A 144 -16.00 16.47 3.71
N ASP A 145 -14.90 17.05 4.20
CA ASP A 145 -13.79 16.34 4.86
C ASP A 145 -14.24 15.50 6.06
N ASP A 146 -15.24 15.97 6.82
CA ASP A 146 -15.80 15.25 7.97
C ASP A 146 -16.62 14.02 7.55
N ALA A 147 -17.10 13.98 6.30
CA ALA A 147 -17.81 12.85 5.72
C ALA A 147 -16.87 11.83 5.02
N HIS A 148 -15.61 12.15 4.74
CA HIS A 148 -14.69 11.26 3.99
C HIS A 148 -14.62 9.86 4.59
N LYS A 149 -14.45 9.77 5.92
CA LYS A 149 -14.40 8.49 6.65
C LYS A 149 -15.63 7.63 6.45
N MET A 150 -16.81 8.25 6.35
CA MET A 150 -18.05 7.53 6.11
C MET A 150 -18.03 6.89 4.72
N TYR A 151 -17.64 7.63 3.68
CA TYR A 151 -17.55 7.10 2.32
C TYR A 151 -16.49 6.00 2.21
N GLU A 152 -15.33 6.20 2.83
CA GLU A 152 -14.26 5.21 2.84
C GLU A 152 -14.68 3.90 3.52
N ASN A 153 -15.42 3.97 4.63
CA ASN A 153 -15.99 2.76 5.24
C ASN A 153 -16.96 2.02 4.30
N HIS A 154 -17.85 2.74 3.60
CA HIS A 154 -18.78 2.12 2.64
C HIS A 154 -18.04 1.51 1.44
N ILE A 155 -16.94 2.13 0.99
CA ILE A 155 -16.09 1.55 -0.06
C ILE A 155 -15.42 0.28 0.46
N ALA A 156 -14.92 0.27 1.69
CA ALA A 156 -14.33 -0.92 2.31
C ALA A 156 -15.33 -2.08 2.33
N GLU A 157 -16.58 -1.83 2.76
CA GLU A 157 -17.68 -2.79 2.76
C GLU A 157 -18.00 -3.31 1.36
N LEU A 158 -18.06 -2.43 0.36
CA LEU A 158 -18.29 -2.79 -1.04
C LEU A 158 -17.17 -3.70 -1.58
N LEU A 159 -15.91 -3.38 -1.30
CA LEU A 159 -14.77 -4.19 -1.74
C LEU A 159 -14.77 -5.57 -1.07
N SER A 160 -15.16 -5.66 0.20
CA SER A 160 -15.36 -6.93 0.90
C SER A 160 -16.46 -7.77 0.27
N ALA A 161 -17.58 -7.15 -0.12
CA ALA A 161 -18.68 -7.85 -0.79
C ALA A 161 -18.27 -8.39 -2.16
N ILE A 162 -17.41 -7.69 -2.91
CA ILE A 162 -16.91 -8.15 -4.22
C ILE A 162 -16.17 -9.49 -4.10
N VAL A 163 -15.42 -9.70 -3.01
CA VAL A 163 -14.60 -10.90 -2.79
C VAL A 163 -15.29 -11.96 -1.94
N GLN A 164 -16.53 -11.73 -1.50
CA GLN A 164 -17.33 -12.78 -0.87
C GLN A 164 -17.70 -13.84 -1.93
N ASP A 165 -17.35 -15.09 -1.67
CA ASP A 165 -17.80 -16.21 -2.50
C ASP A 165 -19.32 -16.41 -2.33
N GLU A 166 -20.08 -16.30 -3.42
CA GLU A 166 -21.53 -16.60 -3.44
C GLU A 166 -21.84 -18.11 -3.30
N HIS A 167 -20.83 -18.98 -3.20
CA HIS A 167 -20.99 -20.45 -3.24
C HIS A 167 -21.25 -21.13 -1.89
N ARG A 168 -22.03 -20.49 -1.00
CA ARG A 168 -22.66 -21.17 0.17
C ARG A 168 -24.17 -21.03 0.15
N ALA A 169 -24.80 -21.36 -0.97
CA ALA A 169 -26.23 -21.61 -1.04
C ALA A 169 -26.55 -22.55 -2.21
N ASN A 170 -26.15 -23.82 -2.08
CA ASN A 170 -26.87 -24.98 -2.64
C ASN A 170 -26.29 -26.28 -2.10
#